data_AF-A0AAD6Q725-F1
#
_entry.id   AF-A0AAD6Q725-F1
#
_cell.length_a   1.000
_cell.length_b   1.000
_cell.length_c   1.000
_cell.angle_alpha   90.00
_cell.angle_beta   90.00
_cell.angle_gamma   90.00
#
_symmetry.space_group_name_H-M   'P 1'
#
loop_
_entity.id
_entity.type
_entity.pdbx_description
1 polymer ?
#
loop_
_entity_poly.entity_id
_entity_poly.type
_entity_poly.pdbx_seq_one_letter_code
_entity_poly.pdbx_strand_id
1 'polypeptide(L)'
;MNTIVRSAYNLCKSPLLLPIQGVNTVRGGEHQIQQCRGIRVRVHNGNLEQALKFMQRKMQSSGIERQIKNLQTHHVKNSEKRVLARKKLQRRIQSQELAHRIKVILADKARCVLTVCFWFLEKLNWILFILGCLGFFNCDCWKEILELC
;
A
#
# COMPACT_ATOMS: atom_id res chain seq x y z
N MET A 1 -10.14 29.62 8.97
CA MET A 1 -9.69 28.51 9.83
C MET A 1 -9.50 27.22 9.01
N ASN A 2 -8.43 27.09 8.22
CA ASN A 2 -8.07 25.83 7.53
C ASN A 2 -6.61 25.80 7.03
N THR A 3 -5.71 26.55 7.67
CA THR A 3 -4.29 26.60 7.32
C THR A 3 -3.49 25.47 7.99
N ILE A 4 -3.88 25.09 9.21
CA ILE A 4 -3.23 24.01 9.99
C ILE A 4 -3.44 22.64 9.32
N VAL A 5 -4.65 22.35 8.85
CA VAL A 5 -4.97 21.08 8.15
C VAL A 5 -4.20 20.95 6.82
N ARG A 6 -3.92 22.07 6.16
CA ARG A 6 -3.12 22.11 4.92
C ARG A 6 -1.63 21.86 5.17
N SER A 7 -1.12 22.30 6.33
CA SER A 7 0.25 22.06 6.78
C SER A 7 0.52 20.57 7.06
N ALA A 8 -0.40 19.90 7.75
CA ALA A 8 -0.27 18.47 8.08
C ALA A 8 -0.21 17.56 6.84
N TYR A 9 -0.96 17.89 5.78
CA TYR A 9 -0.95 17.13 4.51
C TYR A 9 0.38 17.24 3.74
N ASN A 10 1.13 18.33 3.91
CA ASN A 10 2.43 18.52 3.26
C ASN A 10 3.56 17.80 4.00
N LEU A 11 3.43 17.58 5.31
CA LEU A 11 4.41 16.85 6.12
C LEU A 11 4.36 15.33 5.86
N CYS A 12 3.17 14.76 5.64
CA CYS A 12 3.00 13.33 5.37
C CYS A 12 3.28 12.88 3.93
N LYS A 13 3.63 13.79 3.00
CA LYS A 13 3.93 13.46 1.59
C LYS A 13 5.42 13.40 1.25
N SER A 14 6.29 13.59 2.24
CA SER A 14 7.73 13.51 2.07
C SER A 14 8.21 12.11 2.42
N PRO A 15 8.60 11.27 1.45
CA PRO A 15 9.44 10.13 1.77
C PRO A 15 10.76 10.69 2.31
N LEU A 16 11.11 10.28 3.53
CA LEU A 16 12.39 10.53 4.17
C LEU A 16 13.53 9.93 3.31
N LEU A 17 14.00 10.70 2.34
CA LEU A 17 15.34 10.57 1.79
C LEU A 17 15.91 11.98 1.78
N LEU A 18 16.74 12.22 2.79
CA LEU A 18 17.55 13.43 2.94
C LEU A 18 18.21 13.74 1.59
N PRO A 19 18.12 14.97 1.07
CA PRO A 19 19.03 15.39 0.02
C PRO A 19 20.40 15.48 0.69
N ILE A 20 21.27 14.50 0.43
CA ILE A 20 22.69 14.60 0.73
C ILE A 20 23.17 15.86 0.01
N GLN A 21 23.39 16.92 0.79
CA GLN A 21 24.07 18.13 0.35
C GLN A 21 25.53 17.74 0.13
N GLY A 22 25.84 17.25 -1.08
CA GLY A 22 27.19 17.10 -1.56
C GLY A 22 27.75 18.48 -1.87
N VAL A 23 28.78 18.87 -1.12
CA VAL A 23 29.59 20.07 -1.25
C VAL A 23 29.90 20.35 -2.72
N ASN A 24 29.45 21.49 -3.23
CA ASN A 24 30.13 22.27 -4.28
C ASN A 24 29.68 23.73 -4.18
N THR A 25 30.66 24.57 -3.89
CA THR A 25 30.66 26.00 -3.69
C THR A 25 30.10 26.78 -4.88
N VAL A 26 28.87 27.33 -4.78
CA VAL A 26 28.50 28.62 -5.39
C VAL A 26 27.44 29.27 -4.49
N ARG A 27 27.82 30.40 -3.89
CA ARG A 27 26.91 31.34 -3.22
C ARG A 27 26.02 32.00 -4.28
N GLY A 28 24.71 31.87 -4.14
CA GLY A 28 23.72 32.57 -4.97
C GLY A 28 22.81 31.62 -5.74
N GLY A 29 21.67 31.23 -5.17
CA GLY A 29 20.78 30.30 -5.85
C GLY A 29 19.37 30.12 -5.31
N GLU A 30 18.94 30.86 -4.28
CA GLU A 30 17.55 30.79 -3.81
C GLU A 30 16.54 31.28 -4.87
N HIS A 31 17.02 32.03 -5.86
CA HIS A 31 16.24 32.55 -6.97
C HIS A 31 16.09 31.56 -8.15
N GLN A 32 16.89 30.49 -8.22
CA GLN A 32 16.86 29.56 -9.36
C GLN A 32 15.81 28.44 -9.21
N ILE A 33 15.31 28.23 -7.97
CA ILE A 33 14.29 27.21 -7.68
C ILE A 33 12.89 27.68 -8.16
N GLN A 34 12.63 29.00 -8.18
CA GLN A 34 11.30 29.55 -8.49
C GLN A 34 10.87 29.42 -9.96
N GLN A 35 11.79 29.15 -10.89
CA GLN A 35 11.45 28.98 -12.32
C GLN A 35 11.33 27.51 -12.78
N CYS A 36 11.54 26.54 -11.89
CA CYS A 36 11.46 25.12 -12.22
C CYS A 36 10.00 24.63 -12.25
N ARG A 37 9.23 25.00 -13.29
CA ARG A 37 7.87 24.45 -13.52
C ARG A 37 7.96 23.04 -14.14
N GLY A 38 7.26 22.06 -13.57
CA GLY A 38 7.12 20.69 -14.12
C GLY A 38 7.76 19.58 -13.27
N ILE A 39 7.58 18.33 -13.69
CA ILE A 39 8.15 17.15 -13.03
C ILE A 39 9.55 16.92 -13.60
N ARG A 40 10.58 17.09 -12.76
CA ARG A 40 11.98 16.86 -13.11
C ARG A 40 12.57 15.85 -12.15
N VAL A 41 13.44 14.98 -12.67
CA VAL A 41 14.13 13.94 -11.88
C VAL A 41 15.60 13.97 -12.27
N ARG A 42 16.49 14.02 -11.28
CA ARG A 42 17.92 13.85 -11.51
C ARG A 42 18.21 12.35 -11.60
N VAL A 43 19.02 11.96 -12.57
CA VAL A 43 19.46 10.56 -12.70
C VAL A 43 20.64 10.36 -11.76
N HIS A 44 20.47 9.49 -10.77
CA HIS A 44 21.54 9.12 -9.84
C HIS A 44 22.20 7.82 -10.30
N ASN A 45 23.52 7.73 -10.14
CA ASN A 45 24.30 6.50 -10.37
C ASN A 45 24.16 5.90 -11.78
N GLY A 46 23.88 6.71 -12.79
CA GLY A 46 23.65 6.25 -14.17
C GLY A 46 22.34 5.46 -14.38
N ASN A 47 21.49 5.31 -13.37
CA ASN A 47 20.28 4.48 -13.42
C ASN A 47 19.09 5.23 -14.02
N LEU A 48 19.05 5.31 -15.36
CA LEU A 48 17.99 5.98 -16.11
C LEU A 48 16.61 5.34 -15.90
N GLU A 49 16.53 4.01 -15.91
CA GLU A 49 15.26 3.28 -15.82
C GLU A 49 14.52 3.58 -14.49
N GLN A 50 15.27 3.64 -13.38
CA GLN A 50 14.73 3.99 -12.08
C GLN A 50 14.24 5.44 -12.05
N ALA A 51 14.99 6.37 -12.63
CA ALA A 51 14.58 7.76 -12.74
C ALA A 51 13.30 7.92 -13.58
N LEU A 52 13.17 7.18 -14.68
CA LEU A 52 11.97 7.18 -15.52
C LEU A 52 10.77 6.58 -14.80
N LYS A 53 10.92 5.45 -14.10
CA LYS A 53 9.85 4.87 -13.27
C LYS A 53 9.39 5.85 -12.19
N PHE A 54 10.32 6.55 -11.56
CA PHE A 54 10.00 7.57 -10.57
C PHE A 54 9.27 8.77 -11.18
N MET A 55 9.74 9.27 -12.32
CA MET A 55 9.10 10.35 -13.07
C MET A 55 7.68 9.96 -13.47
N GLN A 56 7.48 8.75 -13.98
CA GLN A 56 6.17 8.21 -14.33
C GLN A 56 5.26 8.22 -13.10
N ARG A 57 5.64 7.58 -11.99
CA ARG A 57 4.83 7.56 -10.75
C ARG A 57 4.45 8.97 -10.29
N LYS A 58 5.38 9.93 -10.34
CA LYS A 58 5.10 11.34 -10.01
C LYS A 58 4.10 11.98 -11.00
N MET A 59 4.20 11.69 -12.30
CA MET A 59 3.25 12.13 -13.33
C MET A 59 1.85 11.51 -13.16
N GLN A 60 1.77 10.24 -12.77
CA GLN A 60 0.48 9.58 -12.53
C GLN A 60 -0.19 10.11 -11.27
N SER A 61 0.58 10.27 -10.18
CA SER A 61 0.07 10.73 -8.89
C SER A 61 -0.39 12.20 -8.89
N SER A 62 0.27 13.05 -9.69
CA SER A 62 -0.18 14.43 -9.95
C SER A 62 -1.43 14.50 -10.83
N GLY A 63 -1.83 13.40 -11.46
CA GLY A 63 -3.00 13.34 -12.34
C GLY A 63 -2.77 13.93 -13.73
N ILE A 64 -1.55 14.38 -14.03
CA ILE A 64 -1.17 14.98 -15.32
C ILE A 64 -1.37 13.97 -16.46
N GLU A 65 -1.02 12.70 -16.26
CA GLU A 65 -1.26 11.64 -17.27
C GLU A 65 -2.75 11.56 -17.66
N ARG A 66 -3.65 11.67 -16.68
CA ARG A 66 -5.09 11.62 -16.93
C ARG A 66 -5.56 12.87 -17.65
N GLN A 67 -4.96 14.03 -17.37
CA GLN A 67 -5.30 15.26 -18.07
C GLN A 67 -4.85 15.21 -19.53
N ILE A 68 -3.65 14.70 -19.79
CA ILE A 68 -3.11 14.53 -21.15
C ILE A 68 -3.96 13.53 -21.94
N LYS A 69 -4.26 12.34 -21.37
CA LYS A 69 -5.06 11.33 -22.06
C LYS A 69 -6.51 11.74 -22.30
N ASN A 70 -7.09 12.51 -21.39
CA ASN A 70 -8.46 13.01 -21.52
C ASN A 70 -8.52 14.40 -22.17
N LEU A 71 -7.48 14.80 -22.89
CA LEU A 71 -7.49 16.05 -23.64
C LEU A 71 -8.68 16.03 -24.61
N GLN A 72 -9.54 17.05 -24.54
CA GLN A 72 -10.71 17.14 -25.40
C GLN A 72 -10.25 17.50 -26.81
N THR A 73 -10.39 16.58 -27.76
CA THR A 73 -10.14 16.84 -29.19
C THR A 73 -11.28 17.61 -29.85
N HIS A 74 -12.47 17.55 -29.28
CA HIS A 74 -13.68 18.24 -29.75
C HIS A 74 -14.37 18.98 -28.62
N HIS A 75 -15.18 19.98 -28.97
CA HIS A 75 -15.97 20.73 -28.00
C HIS A 75 -17.13 19.87 -27.47
N VAL A 76 -17.17 19.70 -26.15
CA VAL A 76 -18.31 19.08 -25.44
C VAL A 76 -19.15 20.19 -24.82
N LYS A 77 -20.46 20.19 -25.09
CA LYS A 77 -21.40 21.18 -24.54
C LYS A 77 -21.55 21.01 -23.02
N ASN A 78 -22.00 22.07 -22.35
CA ASN A 78 -22.11 22.09 -20.89
C ASN A 78 -23.14 21.08 -20.33
N SER A 79 -24.22 20.79 -21.06
CA SER A 79 -25.21 19.77 -20.71
C SER A 79 -24.58 18.36 -20.64
N GLU A 80 -23.79 18.00 -21.65
CA GLU A 80 -23.10 16.71 -21.74
C GLU A 80 -22.01 16.58 -20.67
N LYS A 81 -21.25 17.66 -20.40
CA LYS A 81 -20.27 17.69 -19.31
C LYS A 81 -20.90 17.30 -17.96
N ARG A 82 -22.11 17.81 -17.66
CA ARG A 82 -22.84 17.46 -16.42
C ARG A 82 -23.21 15.98 -16.37
N VAL A 83 -23.65 15.41 -17.49
CA VAL A 83 -24.00 13.98 -17.57
C VAL A 83 -22.74 13.11 -17.38
N LEU A 84 -21.62 13.46 -18.00
CA LEU A 84 -20.36 12.73 -17.85
C LEU A 84 -19.83 12.76 -16.41
N ALA A 85 -19.94 13.91 -15.74
CA ALA A 85 -19.58 14.04 -14.33
C ALA A 85 -20.42 13.12 -13.43
N ARG A 86 -21.75 13.09 -13.64
CA ARG A 86 -22.67 12.20 -12.91
C ARG A 86 -22.33 10.72 -13.15
N LYS A 87 -22.15 10.30 -14.40
CA LYS A 87 -21.74 8.92 -14.74
C LYS A 87 -20.39 8.55 -14.13
N LYS A 88 -19.44 9.47 -14.01
CA LYS A 88 -18.15 9.24 -13.35
C LYS A 88 -18.30 9.10 -11.84
N LEU A 89 -19.17 9.90 -11.22
CA LEU A 89 -19.47 9.79 -9.79
C LEU A 89 -20.13 8.44 -9.47
N GLN A 90 -21.16 8.05 -10.23
CA GLN A 90 -21.85 6.78 -10.05
C GLN A 90 -20.89 5.58 -10.14
N ARG A 91 -20.02 5.55 -11.16
CA ARG A 91 -19.00 4.50 -11.30
C ARG A 91 -18.06 4.42 -10.09
N ARG A 92 -17.68 5.56 -9.51
CA ARG A 92 -16.84 5.59 -8.31
C ARG A 92 -17.57 5.00 -7.11
N ILE A 93 -18.81 5.42 -6.87
CA ILE A 93 -19.63 4.90 -5.77
C ILE A 93 -19.81 3.39 -5.90
N GLN A 94 -20.19 2.90 -7.09
CA GLN A 94 -20.34 1.46 -7.36
C GLN A 94 -19.04 0.68 -7.10
N SER A 95 -17.89 1.21 -7.53
CA SER A 95 -16.59 0.56 -7.28
C SER A 95 -16.21 0.52 -5.80
N GLN A 96 -16.55 1.57 -5.05
CA GLN A 96 -16.29 1.64 -3.60
C GLN A 96 -17.19 0.68 -2.83
N GLU A 97 -18.47 0.62 -3.20
CA GLU A 97 -19.44 -0.29 -2.61
C GLU A 97 -19.04 -1.75 -2.86
N LEU A 98 -18.66 -2.10 -4.10
CA LEU A 98 -18.15 -3.42 -4.43
C LEU A 98 -16.89 -3.76 -3.60
N ALA A 99 -15.94 -2.84 -3.51
CA ALA A 99 -14.72 -3.04 -2.72
C ALA A 99 -15.04 -3.22 -1.23
N HIS A 100 -16.03 -2.50 -0.70
CA HIS A 100 -16.49 -2.66 0.68
C HIS A 100 -17.12 -4.03 0.90
N ARG A 101 -18.03 -4.48 0.01
CA ARG A 101 -18.65 -5.81 0.06
C ARG A 101 -17.60 -6.92 0.04
N ILE A 102 -16.60 -6.82 -0.84
CA ILE A 102 -15.50 -7.79 -0.91
C ILE A 102 -14.69 -7.80 0.39
N LYS A 103 -14.36 -6.63 0.97
CA LYS A 103 -13.65 -6.55 2.24
C LYS A 103 -14.41 -7.20 3.39
N VAL A 104 -15.73 -7.00 3.47
CA VAL A 104 -16.58 -7.63 4.48
C VAL A 104 -16.55 -9.15 4.32
N ILE A 105 -16.77 -9.67 3.11
CA ILE A 105 -16.73 -11.11 2.83
C ILE A 105 -15.36 -11.71 3.17
N LEU A 106 -14.26 -11.02 2.83
CA LEU A 106 -12.91 -11.48 3.17
C LEU A 106 -12.68 -11.48 4.69
N ALA A 107 -13.17 -10.48 5.40
CA ALA A 107 -13.08 -10.41 6.86
C ALA A 107 -13.91 -11.52 7.53
N ASP A 108 -15.13 -11.79 7.05
CA ASP A 108 -15.97 -12.89 7.52
C ASP A 108 -15.27 -14.23 7.34
N LYS A 109 -14.71 -14.48 6.15
CA LYS A 109 -13.94 -15.71 5.88
C LYS A 109 -12.72 -15.84 6.78
N ALA A 110 -11.97 -14.76 7.00
CA ALA A 110 -10.79 -14.78 7.88
C ALA A 110 -11.18 -15.09 9.35
N ARG A 111 -12.30 -14.54 9.84
CA ARG A 111 -12.81 -14.82 11.19
C ARG A 111 -13.17 -16.29 11.35
N CYS A 112 -13.87 -16.90 10.39
CA CYS A 112 -14.22 -18.31 10.44
C CYS A 112 -12.99 -19.22 10.45
N VAL A 113 -11.97 -18.94 9.63
CA VAL A 113 -10.74 -19.73 9.61
C VAL A 113 -10.01 -19.63 10.94
N LEU A 114 -9.90 -18.44 11.53
CA LEU A 114 -9.26 -18.24 12.83
C LEU A 114 -10.00 -18.97 13.97
N THR A 115 -11.33 -18.95 13.97
CA THR A 115 -12.12 -19.65 15.00
C THR A 115 -12.05 -21.16 14.86
N VAL A 116 -12.18 -21.71 13.64
CA VAL A 116 -12.06 -23.16 13.41
C VAL A 116 -10.65 -23.65 13.77
N CYS A 117 -9.62 -22.88 13.44
CA CYS A 117 -8.24 -23.23 13.79
C CYS A 117 -8.00 -23.20 15.30
N PHE A 118 -8.53 -22.19 16.01
CA PHE A 118 -8.45 -22.11 17.47
C PHE A 118 -9.13 -23.31 18.15
N TRP A 119 -10.35 -23.66 17.72
CA TRP A 119 -11.06 -24.84 18.22
C TRP A 119 -10.32 -26.14 17.91
N PHE A 120 -9.68 -26.23 16.74
CA PHE A 120 -8.89 -27.41 16.37
C PHE A 120 -7.61 -27.54 17.23
N LEU A 121 -6.91 -26.43 17.50
CA LEU A 121 -5.74 -26.41 18.38
C LEU A 121 -6.10 -26.74 19.84
N GLU A 122 -7.20 -26.20 20.35
CA GLU A 122 -7.67 -26.49 21.71
C GLU A 122 -8.06 -27.97 21.86
N LYS A 123 -8.70 -28.54 20.83
CA LYS A 123 -9.03 -29.97 20.77
C LYS A 123 -7.80 -30.86 20.71
N LEU A 124 -6.75 -30.47 19.96
CA LEU A 124 -5.46 -31.18 19.93
C LEU A 124 -4.73 -31.12 21.28
N ASN A 125 -4.78 -29.97 21.97
CA ASN A 125 -4.19 -29.83 23.29
C ASN A 125 -4.91 -30.71 24.33
N TRP A 126 -6.24 -30.82 24.23
CA TRP A 126 -7.03 -31.73 25.05
C TRP A 126 -6.72 -33.20 24.74
N ILE A 127 -6.52 -33.56 23.47
CA ILE A 127 -6.08 -34.91 23.07
C ILE A 127 -4.68 -35.23 23.62
N LEU A 128 -3.74 -34.28 23.55
CA LEU A 128 -2.40 -34.41 24.18
C LEU A 128 -2.48 -34.52 25.70
N PHE A 129 -3.38 -33.77 26.34
CA PHE A 129 -3.64 -33.85 27.77
C PHE A 129 -4.26 -35.19 28.17
N ILE A 130 -5.21 -35.71 27.39
CA ILE A 130 -5.81 -37.03 27.59
C ILE A 130 -4.77 -38.15 27.35
N LEU A 131 -3.93 -38.06 26.32
CA LEU A 131 -2.82 -38.98 26.08
C LEU A 131 -1.76 -38.91 27.19
N GLY A 132 -1.53 -37.74 27.78
CA GLY A 132 -0.69 -37.55 28.96
C GLY A 132 -1.31 -38.10 30.25
N CYS A 133 -2.63 -37.97 30.43
CA CYS A 133 -3.38 -38.49 31.58
C CYS A 133 -3.67 -39.99 31.51
N LEU A 134 -3.73 -40.58 30.31
CA LEU A 134 -3.82 -42.03 30.11
C LEU A 134 -2.53 -42.76 30.47
N GLY A 135 -1.53 -42.06 31.00
CA GLY A 135 -0.45 -42.67 31.76
C GLY A 135 0.24 -43.77 30.96
N PHE A 136 0.99 -43.40 29.92
CA PHE A 136 2.16 -44.19 29.57
C PHE A 136 3.26 -43.91 30.61
N PHE A 137 2.95 -44.23 31.87
CA PHE A 137 3.97 -44.49 32.88
C PHE A 137 4.39 -45.94 32.66
N ASN A 138 5.37 -46.11 31.78
CA ASN A 138 6.56 -46.82 32.16
C ASN A 138 7.75 -46.09 31.53
N CYS A 139 8.25 -45.12 32.30
CA CYS A 139 9.64 -44.72 32.24
C CYS A 139 10.48 -45.98 32.43
N ASP A 140 10.93 -46.60 31.33
CA ASP A 140 12.11 -47.48 31.26
C ASP A 140 12.39 -48.02 29.83
N CYS A 141 11.47 -47.90 28.86
CA CYS A 141 11.66 -48.53 27.54
C CYS A 141 12.13 -47.60 26.40
N TRP A 142 12.34 -46.30 26.66
CA TRP A 142 12.78 -45.34 25.62
C TRP A 142 14.30 -45.08 25.59
N LYS A 143 15.08 -45.87 26.34
CA LYS A 143 16.54 -45.83 26.30
C LYS A 143 17.15 -46.83 25.31
N GLU A 144 16.41 -47.84 24.84
CA GLU A 144 16.91 -48.87 23.92
C GLU A 144 16.69 -48.56 22.43
N ILE A 145 15.85 -47.58 22.08
CA ILE A 145 15.55 -47.26 20.66
C ILE A 145 16.51 -46.21 20.07
N LEU A 146 17.32 -45.53 20.90
CA LEU A 146 18.29 -44.52 20.44
C LEU A 146 19.76 -45.01 20.39
N GLU A 147 20.00 -46.32 20.59
CA GLU A 147 21.34 -46.95 20.46
C GLU A 147 21.47 -47.88 19.22
N LEU A 148 20.46 -47.90 18.34
CA LEU A 148 20.43 -48.72 17.11
C LEU A 148 20.37 -47.92 15.79
N CYS A 149 20.67 -46.62 15.83
CA CYS A 149 20.97 -45.78 14.66
C CYS A 149 22.26 -44.99 14.91
#